data_AF-A0A2S5E9F2-F1
#
_entry.id   AF-A0A2S5E9F2-F1
#
_cell.length_a   1.000
_cell.length_b   1.000
_cell.length_c   1.000
_cell.angle_alpha   90.00
_cell.angle_beta   90.00
_cell.angle_gamma   90.00
#
_symmetry.space_group_name_H-M   'P 1'
#
loop_
_entity.id
_entity.type
_entity.pdbx_description
1 polymer ?
#
loop_
_entity_poly.entity_id
_entity_poly.type
_entity_poly.pdbx_seq_one_letter_code
_entity_poly.pdbx_strand_id
1 'polypeptide(L)'
;KIHLVSASLLTNIQEPKIYTNKNITFNEHPFYLGRKEVVKRFMKDLNKKNLKEFMENYIGLDTRQKKTVEKFIMNYGRYYDLKDIPKEFTPKVPKEIDPFVKKYTLKRKPSAVSFYVFEGEEREEFVEIIGNF
;
A
#
# COMPACT_ATOMS: atom_id res chain seq x y z
N LYS A 1 -11.62 -50.30 -53.95
CA LYS A 1 -12.54 -49.26 -54.50
C LYS A 1 -12.61 -48.15 -53.46
N ILE A 2 -11.89 -47.05 -53.68
CA ILE A 2 -11.82 -45.93 -52.73
C ILE A 2 -13.12 -45.14 -52.91
N HIS A 3 -13.99 -45.11 -51.90
CA HIS A 3 -15.12 -44.18 -51.86
C HIS A 3 -14.68 -42.93 -51.09
N LEU A 4 -14.31 -41.90 -51.85
CA LEU A 4 -14.36 -40.51 -51.41
C LEU A 4 -15.83 -40.10 -51.42
N VAL A 5 -16.40 -39.78 -50.26
CA VAL A 5 -17.66 -39.03 -50.17
C VAL A 5 -17.44 -37.83 -49.27
N SER A 6 -17.51 -36.68 -49.92
CA SER A 6 -17.51 -35.29 -49.47
C SER A 6 -17.80 -35.02 -47.98
N ALA A 7 -16.83 -34.44 -47.29
CA ALA A 7 -17.08 -33.68 -46.08
C ALA A 7 -17.76 -32.35 -46.45
N SER A 8 -19.07 -32.22 -46.21
CA SER A 8 -19.73 -30.92 -46.21
C SER A 8 -19.33 -30.17 -44.94
N LEU A 9 -18.40 -29.22 -45.09
CA LEU A 9 -18.06 -28.25 -44.05
C LEU A 9 -19.25 -27.31 -43.83
N LEU A 10 -20.18 -27.70 -42.95
CA LEU A 10 -21.08 -26.75 -42.30
C LEU A 10 -20.23 -25.90 -41.35
N THR A 11 -19.65 -24.84 -41.87
CA THR A 11 -18.98 -23.82 -41.09
C THR A 11 -20.05 -23.09 -40.28
N ASN A 12 -20.18 -23.48 -39.01
CA ASN A 12 -20.91 -22.71 -38.02
C ASN A 12 -20.04 -21.49 -37.70
N ILE A 13 -20.07 -20.48 -38.57
CA ILE A 13 -19.37 -19.21 -38.36
C ILE A 13 -20.15 -18.47 -37.27
N GLN A 14 -19.88 -18.82 -36.02
CA GLN A 14 -20.21 -17.95 -34.91
C GLN A 14 -19.28 -16.74 -35.07
N GLU A 15 -19.85 -15.59 -35.42
CA GLU A 15 -19.08 -14.34 -35.47
C GLU A 15 -18.30 -14.19 -34.14
N PRO A 16 -16.98 -13.95 -34.19
CA PRO A 16 -16.21 -13.75 -32.98
C PRO A 16 -16.80 -12.53 -32.25
N LYS A 17 -17.41 -12.76 -31.10
CA LYS A 17 -17.86 -11.67 -30.22
C LYS A 17 -16.63 -10.85 -29.83
N ILE A 18 -16.49 -9.67 -30.42
CA ILE A 18 -15.47 -8.70 -30.05
C ILE A 18 -15.93 -8.06 -28.74
N TYR A 19 -15.45 -8.59 -27.61
CA TYR A 19 -15.62 -7.93 -26.32
C TYR A 19 -14.69 -6.72 -26.28
N THR A 20 -15.27 -5.51 -26.37
CA THR A 20 -14.52 -4.28 -26.13
C THR A 20 -14.33 -4.08 -24.61
N ASN A 21 -13.22 -3.46 -24.20
CA ASN A 21 -12.88 -3.18 -22.78
C ASN A 21 -13.98 -2.46 -21.97
N LYS A 22 -15.01 -1.89 -22.63
CA LYS A 22 -16.14 -1.23 -21.98
C LYS A 22 -17.04 -2.15 -21.15
N ASN A 23 -16.98 -3.48 -21.35
CA ASN A 23 -17.85 -4.44 -20.67
C ASN A 23 -17.11 -5.40 -19.74
N ILE A 24 -15.82 -5.18 -19.47
CA ILE A 24 -15.04 -6.02 -18.57
C ILE A 24 -14.88 -5.30 -17.24
N THR A 25 -15.68 -5.69 -16.24
CA THR A 25 -15.41 -5.35 -14.84
C THR A 25 -14.38 -6.32 -14.32
N PHE A 26 -13.11 -5.92 -14.30
CA PHE A 26 -12.11 -6.66 -13.53
C PHE A 26 -12.37 -6.39 -12.06
N ASN A 27 -12.62 -7.45 -11.28
CA ASN A 27 -12.54 -7.36 -9.83
C ASN A 27 -11.15 -6.82 -9.47
N GLU A 28 -11.09 -5.87 -8.53
CA GLU A 28 -9.82 -5.24 -8.10
C GLU A 28 -8.84 -6.35 -7.70
N HIS A 29 -7.65 -6.36 -8.29
CA HIS A 29 -6.68 -7.44 -8.07
C HIS A 29 -6.34 -7.51 -6.56
N PRO A 30 -6.24 -8.71 -5.95
CA PRO A 30 -5.98 -8.86 -4.51
C PRO A 30 -4.78 -8.07 -3.99
N PHE A 31 -3.77 -7.89 -4.84
CA PHE A 31 -2.63 -6.99 -4.57
C PHE A 31 -3.05 -5.55 -4.23
N TYR A 32 -3.92 -4.93 -5.04
CA TYR A 32 -4.38 -3.56 -4.81
C TYR A 32 -5.31 -3.47 -3.60
N LEU A 33 -6.20 -4.45 -3.42
CA LEU A 33 -7.04 -4.56 -2.24
C LEU A 33 -6.21 -4.61 -0.96
N GLY A 34 -5.18 -5.46 -0.91
CA GLY A 34 -4.30 -5.57 0.25
C GLY A 34 -3.58 -4.26 0.58
N ARG A 35 -3.06 -3.57 -0.44
CA ARG A 35 -2.40 -2.25 -0.25
C ARG A 35 -3.38 -1.21 0.28
N LYS A 36 -4.60 -1.17 -0.25
CA LYS A 36 -5.66 -0.26 0.20
C LYS A 36 -6.01 -0.49 1.67
N GLU A 37 -6.14 -1.75 2.09
CA GLU A 37 -6.41 -2.09 3.49
C GLU A 37 -5.27 -1.70 4.43
N VAL A 38 -4.03 -1.89 4.01
CA VAL A 38 -2.84 -1.46 4.76
C VAL A 38 -2.83 0.05 4.97
N VAL A 39 -3.08 0.84 3.92
CA VAL A 39 -3.14 2.31 4.01
C VAL A 39 -4.31 2.77 4.89
N LYS A 40 -5.48 2.14 4.77
CA LYS A 40 -6.64 2.45 5.61
C LYS A 40 -6.33 2.32 7.10
N ARG A 41 -5.52 1.34 7.51
CA ARG A 41 -5.12 1.17 8.92
C ARG A 41 -4.33 2.36 9.45
N PHE A 42 -3.43 2.93 8.65
CA PHE A 42 -2.72 4.16 9.00
C PHE A 42 -3.67 5.36 9.08
N MET A 43 -4.47 5.57 8.03
CA MET A 43 -5.41 6.70 7.96
C MET A 43 -6.46 6.67 9.08
N LYS A 44 -6.89 5.48 9.50
CA LYS A 44 -7.85 5.29 10.58
C LYS A 44 -7.38 5.86 11.93
N ASP A 45 -6.07 5.79 12.19
CA ASP A 45 -5.50 6.28 13.45
C ASP A 45 -5.26 7.81 13.44
N LEU A 46 -5.39 8.45 12.27
CA LEU A 46 -5.37 9.90 12.14
C LEU A 46 -6.76 10.47 12.43
N ASN A 47 -6.86 11.43 13.36
CA ASN A 47 -8.09 12.21 13.48
C ASN A 47 -8.33 13.09 12.23
N LYS A 48 -9.54 13.64 12.04
CA LYS A 48 -9.89 14.40 10.81
C LYS A 48 -8.96 15.59 10.54
N LYS A 49 -8.54 16.30 11.59
CA LYS A 49 -7.60 17.44 11.48
C LYS A 49 -6.23 16.95 11.05
N ASN A 50 -5.72 15.94 11.75
CA ASN A 50 -4.42 15.31 11.50
C ASN A 50 -4.35 14.68 10.11
N LEU A 51 -5.43 14.04 9.63
CA LEU A 51 -5.49 13.49 8.28
C LEU A 51 -5.39 14.59 7.23
N LYS A 52 -6.11 15.71 7.41
CA LYS A 52 -6.05 16.85 6.50
C LYS A 52 -4.63 17.42 6.42
N GLU A 53 -4.04 17.74 7.57
CA GLU A 53 -2.69 18.28 7.68
C GLU A 53 -1.65 17.31 7.08
N PHE A 54 -1.75 16.01 7.41
CA PHE A 54 -0.89 14.98 6.83
C PHE A 54 -0.96 14.98 5.30
N MET A 55 -2.16 15.07 4.72
CA MET A 55 -2.35 15.08 3.27
C MET A 55 -1.80 16.35 2.62
N GLU A 56 -1.96 17.51 3.26
CA GLU A 56 -1.38 18.78 2.78
C GLU A 56 0.15 18.70 2.70
N ASN A 57 0.79 18.22 3.78
CA ASN A 57 2.24 18.02 3.81
C ASN A 57 2.69 16.96 2.79
N TYR A 58 1.97 15.83 2.71
CA TYR A 58 2.26 14.75 1.78
C TYR A 58 2.20 15.19 0.31
N ILE A 59 1.23 16.02 -0.08
CA ILE A 59 1.09 16.50 -1.46
C ILE A 59 2.31 17.34 -1.87
N GLY A 60 2.86 18.13 -0.94
CA GLY A 60 4.03 18.98 -1.15
C GLY A 60 5.35 18.23 -1.37
N LEU A 61 5.41 16.94 -1.06
CA LEU A 61 6.61 16.12 -1.25
C LEU A 61 6.90 15.82 -2.72
N ASP A 62 8.18 15.66 -3.05
CA ASP A 62 8.59 15.15 -4.36
C ASP A 62 8.36 13.63 -4.48
N THR A 63 8.57 13.08 -5.68
CA THR A 63 8.33 11.65 -5.96
C THR A 63 9.19 10.71 -5.12
N ARG A 64 10.44 11.07 -4.80
CA ARG A 64 11.35 10.24 -3.99
C ARG A 64 10.89 10.25 -2.54
N GLN A 65 10.63 11.44 -1.99
CA GLN A 65 10.13 11.62 -0.63
C GLN A 65 8.79 10.91 -0.40
N LYS A 66 7.87 10.98 -1.37
CA LYS A 66 6.60 10.25 -1.33
C LYS A 66 6.82 8.75 -1.19
N LYS A 67 7.74 8.16 -1.95
CA LYS A 67 8.06 6.72 -1.84
C LYS A 67 8.57 6.36 -0.46
N THR A 68 9.40 7.21 0.16
CA THR A 68 9.92 7.00 1.52
C THR A 68 8.79 7.04 2.55
N VAL A 69 7.88 8.02 2.48
CA VAL A 69 6.70 8.09 3.37
C VAL A 69 5.73 6.93 3.12
N GLU A 70 5.46 6.58 1.86
CA GLU A 70 4.62 5.43 1.51
C GLU A 70 5.20 4.13 2.08
N LYS A 71 6.52 3.93 2.04
CA LYS A 71 7.17 2.77 2.66
C LYS A 71 6.89 2.70 4.16
N PHE A 72 6.93 3.84 4.88
CA PHE A 72 6.55 3.89 6.28
C PHE A 72 5.07 3.51 6.49
N ILE A 73 4.15 4.13 5.75
CA ILE A 73 2.69 3.87 5.84
C ILE A 73 2.39 2.40 5.56
N MET A 74 3.01 1.83 4.53
CA MET A 74 2.81 0.44 4.13
C MET A 74 3.29 -0.53 5.20
N ASN A 75 4.44 -0.27 5.85
CA ASN A 75 4.90 -1.09 6.96
C ASN A 75 4.04 -0.88 8.21
N TYR A 76 3.55 0.34 8.45
CA TYR A 76 2.68 0.62 9.60
C TYR A 76 1.41 -0.20 9.53
N GLY A 77 0.74 -0.21 8.38
CA GLY A 77 -0.45 -1.02 8.18
C GLY A 77 -0.16 -2.52 8.15
N ARG A 78 1.01 -2.95 7.66
CA ARG A 78 1.44 -4.37 7.66
C ARG A 78 1.60 -4.91 9.08
N TYR A 79 2.22 -4.13 9.96
CA TYR A 79 2.50 -4.51 11.36
C TYR A 79 1.43 -4.02 12.36
N TYR A 80 0.28 -3.57 11.87
CA TYR A 80 -0.77 -2.95 12.69
C TYR A 80 -1.33 -3.87 13.79
N ASP A 81 -1.57 -5.13 13.44
CA ASP A 81 -2.18 -6.15 14.32
C ASP A 81 -1.15 -7.11 14.93
N LEU A 82 0.13 -6.72 14.91
CA LEU A 82 1.23 -7.54 15.41
C LEU A 82 1.15 -7.62 16.95
N LYS A 83 0.50 -8.68 17.45
CA LYS A 83 0.20 -8.87 18.88
C LYS A 83 1.24 -9.74 19.59
N ASP A 84 1.84 -10.69 18.87
CA ASP A 84 2.58 -11.81 19.46
C ASP A 84 4.11 -11.63 19.43
N ILE A 85 4.61 -10.41 19.21
CA ILE A 85 6.04 -10.13 19.38
C ILE A 85 6.35 -10.01 20.88
N PRO A 86 7.28 -10.83 21.41
CA PRO A 86 7.72 -10.70 22.79
C PRO A 86 8.20 -9.27 23.08
N LYS A 87 7.97 -8.78 24.29
CA LYS A 87 8.25 -7.36 24.63
C LYS A 87 9.73 -7.03 24.45
N GLU A 88 10.59 -8.01 24.62
CA GLU A 88 12.04 -7.95 24.47
C GLU A 88 12.47 -7.63 23.03
N PHE A 89 11.69 -8.10 22.05
CA PHE A 89 11.92 -7.87 20.63
C PHE A 89 11.06 -6.74 20.06
N THR A 90 10.19 -6.13 20.87
CA THR A 90 9.37 -5.00 20.42
C THR A 90 10.21 -3.72 20.49
N PRO A 91 10.58 -3.12 19.35
CA PRO A 91 11.33 -1.88 19.37
C PRO A 91 10.53 -0.77 20.05
N LYS A 92 11.22 0.05 20.85
CA LYS A 92 10.65 1.31 21.34
C LYS A 92 10.62 2.30 20.17
N VAL A 93 9.68 3.25 20.24
CA VAL A 93 9.67 4.38 19.29
C VAL A 93 10.96 5.20 19.50
N PRO A 94 11.79 5.36 18.47
CA PRO A 94 12.98 6.22 18.51
C PRO A 94 12.62 7.68 18.80
N LYS A 95 13.55 8.43 19.38
CA LYS A 95 13.33 9.84 19.75
C LYS A 95 13.11 10.73 18.53
N GLU A 96 13.75 10.37 17.43
CA GLU A 96 13.74 11.03 16.13
C GLU A 96 12.33 11.12 15.54
N ILE A 97 11.50 10.09 15.76
CA ILE A 97 10.14 10.03 15.21
C ILE A 97 9.05 10.21 16.28
N ASP A 98 9.40 10.22 17.57
CA ASP A 98 8.43 10.33 18.66
C ASP A 98 7.55 11.60 18.55
N PRO A 99 8.05 12.78 18.15
CA PRO A 99 7.21 13.95 17.88
C PRO A 99 6.16 13.69 16.80
N PHE A 100 6.57 13.11 15.66
CA PHE A 100 5.68 12.77 14.56
C PHE A 100 4.60 11.76 14.99
N VAL A 101 5.00 10.70 15.71
CA VAL A 101 4.09 9.68 16.24
C VAL A 101 3.05 10.28 17.19
N LYS A 102 3.48 11.19 18.08
CA LYS A 102 2.58 11.87 19.02
C LYS A 102 1.65 12.85 18.31
N LYS A 103 2.19 13.68 17.42
CA LYS A 103 1.43 14.68 16.64
C LYS A 103 0.26 14.03 15.91
N TYR A 104 0.54 12.94 15.21
CA TYR A 104 -0.45 12.19 14.43
C TYR A 104 -1.19 11.12 15.21
N THR A 105 -1.00 11.04 16.54
CA THR A 105 -1.66 10.07 17.43
C THR A 105 -1.53 8.61 16.97
N LEU A 106 -0.40 8.29 16.34
CA LEU A 106 -0.12 6.96 15.80
C LEU A 106 0.16 5.95 16.91
N LYS A 107 -0.15 4.67 16.65
CA LYS A 107 0.19 3.58 17.56
C LYS A 107 1.70 3.41 17.62
N ARG A 108 2.21 3.34 18.84
CA ARG A 108 3.66 3.26 19.11
C ARG A 108 4.31 2.03 18.50
N LYS A 109 3.74 0.83 18.66
CA LYS A 109 4.35 -0.42 18.17
C LYS A 109 4.49 -0.45 16.64
N PRO A 110 3.43 -0.24 15.83
CA PRO A 110 3.56 -0.22 14.38
C PRO A 110 4.48 0.92 13.90
N SER A 111 4.45 2.10 14.53
CA SER A 111 5.38 3.18 14.20
C SER A 111 6.85 2.79 14.41
N ALA A 112 7.18 2.18 15.54
CA ALA A 112 8.54 1.75 15.83
C ALA A 112 9.03 0.73 14.81
N VAL A 113 8.27 -0.35 14.60
CA VAL A 113 8.67 -1.41 13.66
C VAL A 113 8.81 -0.85 12.23
N SER A 114 7.90 0.03 11.81
CA SER A 114 7.95 0.63 10.46
C SER A 114 9.16 1.52 10.24
N PHE A 115 9.64 2.18 11.29
CA PHE A 115 10.86 2.97 11.21
C PHE A 115 12.12 2.11 11.11
N TYR A 116 12.18 0.99 11.83
CA TYR A 116 13.34 0.10 11.79
C TYR A 116 13.49 -0.68 10.48
N VAL A 117 12.53 -0.58 9.55
CA VAL A 117 12.67 -1.08 8.17
C VAL A 117 13.60 -0.20 7.32
N PHE A 118 13.86 1.04 7.74
CA PHE A 118 14.82 1.93 7.08
C PHE A 118 16.24 1.69 7.59
N GLU A 119 17.20 1.68 6.67
CA GLU A 119 18.62 1.44 6.95
C GLU A 119 19.49 2.59 6.40
N GLY A 120 20.58 2.91 7.11
CA GLY A 120 21.55 3.93 6.69
C GLY A 120 20.93 5.26 6.32
N GLU A 121 21.33 5.80 5.16
CA GLU A 121 20.87 7.07 4.61
C GLU A 121 19.35 7.14 4.42
N GLU A 122 18.69 6.00 4.14
CA GLU A 122 17.22 5.96 3.96
C GLU A 122 16.48 6.33 5.26
N ARG A 123 17.08 6.01 6.42
CA ARG A 123 16.53 6.37 7.72
C ARG A 123 16.68 7.86 7.99
N GLU A 124 17.85 8.41 7.68
CA GLU A 124 18.13 9.84 7.83
C GLU A 124 17.19 10.66 6.94
N GLU A 125 17.00 10.23 5.69
CA GLU A 125 16.04 10.83 4.76
C GLU A 125 14.61 10.81 5.33
N PHE A 126 14.15 9.68 5.88
CA PHE A 126 12.82 9.62 6.46
C PHE A 126 12.66 10.62 7.62
N VAL A 127 13.66 10.75 8.50
CA VAL A 127 13.66 11.71 9.62
C VAL A 127 13.59 13.15 9.11
N GLU A 128 14.36 13.49 8.07
CA GLU A 128 14.33 14.81 7.44
C GLU A 128 12.95 15.11 6.85
N ILE A 129 12.37 14.17 6.11
CA ILE A 129 11.06 14.33 5.47
C ILE A 129 9.98 14.59 6.52
N ILE A 130 9.90 13.78 7.57
CA ILE A 130 8.87 13.94 8.61
C ILE A 130 9.09 15.18 9.48
N GLY A 131 10.28 15.80 9.44
CA GLY A 131 10.52 17.11 10.05
C GLY A 131 9.67 18.22 9.42
N ASN A 132 9.22 18.03 8.18
CA ASN A 132 8.32 18.94 7.48
C ASN A 132 6.84 18.64 7.74
N PHE A 133 6.52 17.59 8.51
CA PHE A 133 5.15 17.19 8.80
C PHE A 133 4.59 17.86 10.06
#